data_AF-G4ZCY9-F1
#
_entry.id   AF-G4ZCY9-F1
#
_cell.length_a   1.000
_cell.length_b   1.000
_cell.length_c   1.000
_cell.angle_alpha   90.00
_cell.angle_beta   90.00
_cell.angle_gamma   90.00
#
_symmetry.space_group_name_H-M   'P 1'
#
loop_
_entity.id
_entity.type
_entity.pdbx_description
1 polymer ?
#
loop_
_entity_poly.entity_id
_entity_poly.type
_entity_poly.pdbx_seq_one_letter_code
_entity_poly.pdbx_strand_id
1 'polypeptide(L)'
;FKALGYVAARVVPVPDDSTLVGVGEFNNPRGLRGNAVPPLKGFEKELSRRATVRLIDEYFTSKKCFACHSDLAETESRNVLHCTNSTCRMYWDRDEN
;
A
#
# COMPACT_ATOMS: atom_id res chain seq x y z
N PHE A 1 6.15 18.42 -10.93
CA PHE A 1 5.07 17.51 -11.40
C PHE A 1 5.52 16.33 -12.28
N LYS A 2 6.75 16.30 -12.86
CA LYS A 2 7.27 15.10 -13.58
C LYS A 2 7.46 13.84 -12.71
N ALA A 3 7.79 14.00 -11.43
CA ALA A 3 8.10 12.89 -10.54
C ALA A 3 6.89 11.95 -10.30
N LEU A 4 5.69 12.49 -10.11
CA LEU A 4 4.49 11.67 -9.87
C LEU A 4 4.08 10.88 -11.12
N GLY A 5 4.14 11.51 -12.30
CA GLY A 5 3.92 10.80 -13.56
C GLY A 5 4.95 9.68 -13.79
N TYR A 6 6.22 9.91 -13.42
CA TYR A 6 7.25 8.87 -13.47
C TYR A 6 6.94 7.70 -12.52
N VAL A 7 6.54 7.97 -11.27
CA VAL A 7 6.15 6.91 -10.33
C VAL A 7 4.90 6.18 -10.81
N ALA A 8 3.88 6.89 -11.29
CA ALA A 8 2.67 6.28 -11.83
C ALA A 8 2.98 5.37 -13.03
N ALA A 9 3.92 5.76 -13.89
CA ALA A 9 4.41 4.94 -14.98
C ALA A 9 5.29 3.76 -14.54
N ARG A 10 5.79 3.75 -13.30
CA ARG A 10 6.45 2.55 -12.73
C ARG A 10 5.44 1.57 -12.15
N VAL A 11 4.36 2.08 -11.55
CA VAL A 11 3.28 1.24 -10.98
C VAL A 11 2.45 0.60 -12.10
N VAL A 12 2.05 1.40 -13.09
CA VAL A 12 1.37 0.92 -14.30
C VAL A 12 2.30 1.26 -15.46
N PRO A 13 3.09 0.32 -16.02
CA PRO A 13 3.99 0.62 -17.13
C PRO A 13 3.31 0.86 -18.47
N VAL A 14 2.20 0.18 -18.74
CA VAL A 14 1.45 0.28 -19.99
C VAL A 14 0.05 0.81 -19.66
N PRO A 15 -0.37 1.98 -20.17
CA PRO A 15 -1.72 2.50 -19.90
C PRO A 15 -2.79 1.54 -20.42
N ASP A 16 -3.76 1.21 -19.58
CA ASP A 16 -4.89 0.35 -19.91
C ASP A 16 -6.05 0.62 -18.95
N ASP A 17 -7.20 1.01 -19.51
CA ASP A 17 -8.40 1.33 -18.73
C ASP A 17 -9.02 0.08 -18.06
N SER A 18 -8.69 -1.13 -18.56
CA SER A 18 -9.12 -2.40 -17.95
C SER A 18 -8.29 -2.78 -16.72
N THR A 19 -7.11 -2.18 -16.56
CA THR A 19 -6.26 -2.35 -15.38
C THR A 19 -6.88 -1.62 -14.19
N LEU A 20 -7.08 -2.33 -13.08
CA LEU A 20 -7.60 -1.80 -11.83
C LEU A 20 -6.47 -1.59 -10.82
N VAL A 21 -6.37 -0.39 -10.25
CA VAL A 21 -5.42 -0.05 -9.19
C VAL A 21 -6.17 0.42 -7.94
N GLY A 22 -5.96 -0.28 -6.84
CA GLY A 22 -6.38 0.14 -5.50
C GLY A 22 -5.37 1.10 -4.89
N VAL A 23 -5.82 2.24 -4.36
CA VAL A 23 -4.99 3.22 -3.63
C VAL A 23 -5.57 3.40 -2.24
N GLY A 24 -4.75 3.18 -1.22
CA GLY A 24 -5.14 3.40 0.16
C GLY A 24 -5.51 4.86 0.41
N GLU A 25 -6.62 5.10 1.10
CA GLU A 25 -7.13 6.45 1.38
C GLU A 25 -6.20 7.28 2.28
N PHE A 26 -5.22 6.65 2.93
CA PHE A 26 -4.24 7.24 3.83
C PHE A 26 -4.84 8.32 4.75
N ASN A 27 -5.58 7.87 5.76
CA ASN A 27 -6.35 8.73 6.67
C ASN A 27 -5.50 9.46 7.74
N ASN A 28 -4.17 9.58 7.54
CA ASN A 28 -3.28 10.29 8.46
C ASN A 28 -2.85 11.66 7.89
N PRO A 29 -3.50 12.76 8.32
CA PRO A 29 -3.22 14.10 7.80
C PRO A 29 -1.82 14.64 8.19
N ARG A 30 -1.15 14.01 9.16
CA ARG A 30 0.20 14.40 9.59
C ARG A 30 1.32 13.67 8.85
N GLY A 31 0.96 12.72 7.97
CA GLY A 31 1.94 11.87 7.30
C GLY A 31 2.59 10.86 8.24
N LEU A 32 3.54 10.10 7.70
CA LEU A 32 4.37 9.21 8.50
C LEU A 32 5.35 10.04 9.34
N ARG A 33 5.58 9.62 10.60
CA ARG A 33 6.47 10.35 11.52
C ARG A 33 7.83 10.62 10.88
N GLY A 34 8.26 11.88 10.86
CA GLY A 34 9.54 12.30 10.30
C GLY A 34 9.59 12.41 8.78
N ASN A 35 8.47 12.17 8.08
CA ASN A 35 8.38 12.23 6.63
C ASN A 35 7.46 13.38 6.18
N ALA A 36 7.65 13.82 4.93
CA ALA A 36 6.71 14.74 4.28
C ALA A 36 5.34 14.06 4.09
N VAL A 37 4.28 14.86 4.11
CA VAL A 37 2.93 14.37 3.79
C VAL A 37 2.92 13.87 2.34
N PRO A 38 2.44 12.64 2.08
CA PRO A 38 2.43 12.09 0.74
C PRO A 38 1.50 12.90 -0.19
N PRO A 39 1.90 13.16 -1.45
CA PRO A 39 1.09 13.91 -2.41
C PRO A 39 0.00 13.05 -3.06
N LEU A 40 -0.85 12.40 -2.24
CA LEU A 40 -1.76 11.33 -2.67
C LEU A 40 -2.70 11.78 -3.81
N LYS A 41 -3.39 12.91 -3.65
CA LYS A 41 -4.28 13.48 -4.69
C LYS A 41 -3.57 13.70 -6.03
N GLY A 42 -2.31 14.13 -6.00
CA GLY A 42 -1.52 14.33 -7.21
C GLY A 42 -1.13 13.00 -7.85
N PHE A 43 -0.82 12.01 -7.03
CA PHE A 43 -0.45 10.66 -7.49
C PHE A 43 -1.66 9.91 -8.07
N GLU A 44 -2.81 9.93 -7.40
CA GLU A 44 -4.07 9.39 -7.91
C GLU A 44 -4.42 9.94 -9.28
N LYS A 45 -4.25 11.26 -9.47
CA LYS A 45 -4.51 11.92 -10.76
C LYS A 45 -3.58 11.44 -11.88
N GLU A 46 -2.32 11.12 -11.56
CA GLU A 46 -1.39 10.57 -12.57
C GLU A 46 -1.67 9.10 -12.84
N LEU A 47 -2.09 8.32 -11.84
CA LEU A 47 -2.54 6.94 -12.00
C LEU A 47 -3.84 6.84 -12.81
N SER A 48 -4.80 7.75 -12.61
CA SER A 48 -6.09 7.73 -13.32
C SER A 48 -5.98 8.05 -14.82
N ARG A 49 -4.84 8.60 -15.25
CA ARG A 49 -4.50 8.74 -16.68
C ARG A 49 -4.02 7.43 -17.32
N ARG A 50 -3.83 6.38 -16.52
CA ARG A 50 -3.16 5.14 -16.90
C ARG A 50 -3.98 3.88 -16.61
N ALA A 51 -4.88 3.94 -15.65
CA ALA A 51 -5.66 2.81 -15.18
C ALA A 51 -6.94 3.28 -14.51
N THR A 52 -7.89 2.35 -14.32
CA THR A 52 -9.03 2.58 -13.44
C THR A 52 -8.55 2.58 -11.98
N VAL A 53 -8.68 3.72 -11.29
CA VAL A 53 -8.25 3.86 -9.88
C VAL A 53 -9.45 3.76 -8.94
N ARG A 54 -9.29 3.04 -7.83
CA ARG A 54 -10.25 2.98 -6.72
C ARG A 54 -9.56 3.26 -5.41
N LEU A 55 -10.19 4.11 -4.60
CA LEU A 55 -9.80 4.29 -3.21
C LEU A 55 -10.23 3.06 -2.41
N ILE A 56 -9.34 2.59 -1.54
CA ILE A 56 -9.58 1.45 -0.67
C ILE A 56 -9.40 1.88 0.79
N ASP A 57 -10.31 1.41 1.63
CA ASP A 57 -10.11 1.48 3.08
C ASP A 57 -8.96 0.54 3.47
N GLU A 58 -7.94 1.08 4.10
CA GLU A 58 -6.71 0.37 4.49
C GLU A 58 -6.91 -0.54 5.73
N TYR A 59 -8.14 -1.01 5.96
CA TYR A 59 -8.61 -1.71 7.17
C TYR A 59 -7.56 -2.62 7.81
N PHE A 60 -6.86 -2.09 8.83
CA PHE A 60 -5.81 -2.79 9.58
C PHE A 60 -4.78 -3.54 8.72
N THR A 61 -4.50 -3.08 7.49
CA THR A 61 -3.56 -3.68 6.53
C THR A 61 -2.18 -3.94 7.13
N SER A 62 -1.68 -3.04 7.97
CA SER A 62 -0.39 -3.20 8.68
C SER A 62 -0.44 -4.12 9.93
N LYS A 63 -1.61 -4.64 10.30
CA LYS A 63 -1.82 -5.44 11.52
C LYS A 63 -2.42 -6.82 11.26
N LYS A 64 -3.02 -7.05 10.10
CA LYS A 64 -3.72 -8.30 9.77
C LYS A 64 -2.97 -9.05 8.69
N CYS A 65 -2.76 -10.35 8.92
CA CYS A 65 -2.12 -11.23 7.96
C CYS A 65 -2.97 -11.36 6.70
N PHE A 66 -2.40 -11.11 5.53
CA PHE A 66 -3.08 -11.28 4.25
C PHE A 66 -3.73 -12.67 4.10
N ALA A 67 -2.98 -13.73 4.47
CA ALA A 67 -3.40 -15.10 4.20
C ALA A 67 -4.52 -15.62 5.11
N CYS A 68 -4.61 -15.14 6.37
CA CYS A 68 -5.55 -15.71 7.35
C CYS A 68 -6.25 -14.69 8.24
N HIS A 69 -6.03 -13.40 8.02
CA HIS A 69 -6.63 -12.26 8.74
C HIS A 69 -6.42 -12.27 10.26
N SER A 70 -5.50 -13.09 10.76
CA SER A 70 -5.07 -13.06 12.16
C SER A 70 -4.09 -11.92 12.40
N ASP A 71 -3.84 -11.57 13.66
CA ASP A 71 -2.94 -10.47 14.00
C ASP A 71 -1.49 -10.77 13.60
N LEU A 72 -0.78 -9.72 13.20
CA LEU A 72 0.66 -9.71 12.95
C LEU A 72 1.39 -9.18 14.18
N ALA A 73 2.54 -9.78 14.46
CA ALA A 73 3.49 -9.34 15.47
C ALA A 73 4.78 -8.84 14.80
N GLU A 74 5.44 -7.87 15.44
CA GLU A 74 6.75 -7.41 15.02
C GLU A 74 7.81 -8.47 15.28
N THR A 75 8.83 -8.48 14.43
CA THR A 75 10.03 -9.30 14.61
C THR A 75 11.23 -8.42 14.96
N GLU A 76 12.41 -9.03 15.15
CA GLU A 76 13.66 -8.27 15.32
C GLU A 76 13.98 -7.38 14.10
N SER A 77 13.50 -7.78 12.91
CA SER A 77 13.58 -6.96 11.70
C SER A 77 12.32 -6.10 11.57
N ARG A 78 12.49 -4.78 11.53
CA ARG A 78 11.37 -3.83 11.41
C ARG A 78 10.52 -4.01 10.15
N ASN A 79 11.12 -4.56 9.10
CA ASN A 79 10.48 -4.74 7.80
C ASN A 79 9.74 -6.09 7.70
N VAL A 80 9.90 -6.98 8.70
CA VAL A 80 9.29 -8.30 8.67
C VAL A 80 8.24 -8.43 9.77
N LEU A 81 7.07 -8.88 9.38
CA LEU A 81 5.93 -9.19 10.26
C LEU A 81 5.72 -10.70 10.34
N HIS A 82 5.37 -11.20 11.52
CA HIS A 82 5.05 -12.61 11.75
C HIS A 82 3.58 -12.79 12.11
N CYS A 83 2.91 -13.73 11.46
CA CYS A 83 1.52 -14.07 11.78
C CYS A 83 1.41 -14.81 13.12
N THR A 84 0.61 -14.27 14.03
CA THR A 84 0.39 -14.85 15.37
C THR A 84 -0.41 -16.16 15.36
N ASN A 85 -1.05 -16.48 14.23
CA ASN A 85 -1.79 -17.73 14.07
C ASN A 85 -0.82 -18.91 13.92
N SER A 86 -0.89 -19.84 14.87
CA SER A 86 -0.03 -21.01 14.97
C SER A 86 -0.19 -22.03 13.85
N THR A 87 -1.24 -21.92 13.02
CA THR A 87 -1.39 -22.74 11.80
C THR A 87 -0.81 -22.02 10.59
N CYS A 88 -0.97 -20.69 10.50
CA CYS A 88 -0.50 -19.90 9.36
C CYS A 88 1.02 -19.72 9.38
N ARG A 89 1.58 -19.21 10.49
CA ARG A 89 3.04 -18.99 10.72
C ARG A 89 3.79 -18.24 9.60
N MET A 90 3.07 -17.52 8.74
CA MET A 90 3.68 -16.78 7.65
C MET A 90 4.52 -15.62 8.19
N TYR A 91 5.62 -15.36 7.50
CA TYR A 91 6.41 -14.15 7.63
C TYR A 91 6.21 -13.33 6.37
N TRP A 92 5.99 -12.03 6.54
CA TRP A 92 5.74 -11.11 5.44
C TRP A 92 6.71 -9.94 5.49
N ASP A 93 7.15 -9.49 4.32
CA ASP A 93 7.58 -8.11 4.21
C ASP A 93 6.38 -7.19 4.50
N ARG A 94 6.61 -6.11 5.25
CA ARG A 94 5.57 -5.18 5.70
C ARG A 94 4.83 -4.51 4.55
N ASP A 95 5.50 -4.29 3.42
CA ASP A 95 4.92 -3.64 2.24
C ASP A 95 4.23 -4.64 1.31
N GLU A 96 4.50 -5.94 1.45
CA GLU A 96 3.85 -7.01 0.67
C GLU A 96 2.57 -7.57 1.33
N ASN A 97 2.48 -7.54 2.67
CA ASN A 97 1.32 -8.05 3.42
C ASN A 97 0.04 -7.25 3.18
#